data_AF-M0G5E0-F1
#
_entry.id   AF-M0G5E0-F1
#
_cell.length_a   1.000
_cell.length_b   1.000
_cell.length_c   1.000
_cell.angle_alpha   90.00
_cell.angle_beta   90.00
_cell.angle_gamma   90.00
#
_symmetry.space_group_name_H-M   'P 1'
#
loop_
_entity.id
_entity.type
_entity.pdbx_description
1 polymer ?
#
loop_
_entity_poly.entity_id
_entity_poly.type
_entity_poly.pdbx_seq_one_letter_code
_entity_poly.pdbx_strand_id
1 'polypeptide(L)'
;MGSSKHAATYPSEQQYERWQDHADDLGMSMLEFIEAMVEAGMKKFDAAVEPDETNQELRAQRNRLKTELDRTRDRIQELEDAVYHGERRTIKRYVEANPGATYDEVIQHVIDTVPERVTTHLDDLEGDELRFEDGGYYPADNGGGS
;
A
#
# COMPACT_ATOMS: atom_id res chain seq x y z
N MET A 1 -32.59 36.87 -21.12
CA MET A 1 -31.39 37.71 -21.24
C MET A 1 -30.78 37.83 -19.84
N GLY A 2 -29.66 37.15 -19.60
CA GLY A 2 -29.00 37.16 -18.30
C GLY A 2 -28.35 38.52 -18.05
N SER A 3 -28.61 39.14 -16.91
CA SER A 3 -28.00 40.41 -16.52
C SER A 3 -26.53 40.17 -16.18
N SER A 4 -25.60 40.55 -17.06
CA SER A 4 -24.19 40.67 -16.68
C SER A 4 -24.04 41.74 -15.61
N LYS A 5 -23.24 41.47 -14.58
CA LYS A 5 -22.91 42.42 -13.50
C LYS A 5 -21.43 42.73 -13.57
N HIS A 6 -21.08 44.02 -13.52
CA HIS A 6 -19.70 44.45 -13.57
C HIS A 6 -18.98 44.10 -12.26
N ALA A 7 -17.89 43.34 -12.37
CA ALA A 7 -16.94 43.07 -11.30
C ALA A 7 -15.55 43.52 -11.76
N ALA A 8 -14.84 44.24 -10.90
CA ALA A 8 -13.49 44.70 -11.19
C ALA A 8 -12.52 44.21 -10.12
N THR A 9 -11.35 43.77 -10.56
CA THR A 9 -10.19 43.49 -9.74
C THR A 9 -8.98 44.22 -10.33
N TYR A 10 -7.96 44.44 -9.52
CA TYR A 10 -6.76 45.19 -9.91
C TYR A 10 -5.54 44.26 -9.83
N PRO A 11 -5.28 43.45 -10.87
CA PRO A 11 -4.09 42.61 -10.92
C PRO A 11 -2.84 43.47 -11.09
N SER A 12 -1.67 42.92 -10.74
CA SER A 12 -0.41 43.54 -11.14
C SER A 12 -0.23 43.46 -12.66
N GLU A 13 0.61 44.33 -13.22
CA GLU A 13 0.91 44.36 -14.67
C GLU A 13 1.39 42.97 -15.15
N GLN A 14 2.30 42.32 -14.42
CA GLN A 14 2.81 40.99 -14.74
C GLN A 14 1.74 39.88 -14.66
N GLN A 15 0.71 40.04 -13.83
CA GLN A 15 -0.41 39.09 -13.80
C GLN A 15 -1.30 39.30 -15.01
N TYR A 16 -1.58 40.55 -15.35
CA TYR A 16 -2.40 40.91 -16.51
C TYR A 16 -1.76 40.44 -17.82
N GLU A 17 -0.46 40.68 -18.02
CA GLU A 17 0.28 40.22 -19.21
C GLU A 17 0.22 38.70 -19.37
N ARG A 18 0.48 37.95 -18.30
CA ARG A 18 0.41 36.47 -18.36
C ARG A 18 -0.99 35.97 -18.71
N TRP A 19 -2.03 36.62 -18.21
CA TRP A 19 -3.41 36.24 -18.55
C TRP A 19 -3.75 36.61 -19.98
N GLN A 20 -3.22 37.72 -20.49
CA GLN A 20 -3.40 38.16 -21.87
C GLN A 20 -2.79 37.12 -22.83
N ASP A 21 -1.54 36.71 -22.58
CA ASP A 21 -0.85 35.69 -23.38
C ASP A 21 -1.64 34.37 -23.41
N HIS A 22 -2.14 33.92 -22.26
CA HIS A 22 -2.93 32.69 -22.18
C HIS A 22 -4.32 32.81 -22.81
N ALA A 23 -4.96 33.97 -22.74
CA ALA A 23 -6.22 34.22 -23.42
C ALA A 23 -6.03 34.17 -24.94
N ASP A 24 -4.95 34.78 -25.43
CA ASP A 24 -4.58 34.78 -26.85
C ASP A 24 -4.26 33.36 -27.35
N ASP A 25 -3.51 32.57 -26.56
CA ASP A 25 -3.22 31.15 -26.85
C ASP A 25 -4.51 30.29 -26.99
N LEU A 26 -5.53 30.61 -26.21
CA LEU A 26 -6.82 29.91 -26.20
C LEU A 26 -7.84 30.51 -27.18
N GLY A 27 -7.49 31.61 -27.87
CA GLY A 27 -8.41 32.34 -28.76
C GLY A 27 -9.62 32.93 -28.04
N MET A 28 -9.47 33.28 -26.77
CA MET A 28 -10.52 33.80 -25.90
C MET A 28 -10.33 35.29 -25.61
N SER A 29 -11.40 36.01 -25.31
CA SER A 29 -11.25 37.35 -24.76
C SER A 29 -10.73 37.29 -23.32
N MET A 30 -10.05 38.36 -22.88
CA MET A 30 -9.54 38.47 -21.51
C MET A 30 -10.62 38.27 -20.45
N LEU A 31 -11.85 38.77 -20.68
CA LEU A 31 -12.95 38.61 -19.73
C LEU A 31 -13.45 37.16 -19.66
N GLU A 32 -13.57 36.49 -20.81
CA GLU A 32 -13.95 35.07 -20.87
C GLU A 32 -12.88 34.18 -20.20
N PHE A 33 -11.60 34.50 -20.40
CA PHE A 33 -10.51 33.80 -19.74
C PHE A 33 -10.54 33.97 -18.21
N ILE A 34 -10.76 35.20 -17.73
CA ILE A 34 -10.88 35.49 -16.29
C ILE A 34 -12.10 34.77 -15.69
N GLU A 35 -13.24 34.79 -16.38
CA GLU A 35 -14.45 34.07 -15.95
C GLU A 35 -14.19 32.56 -15.84
N ALA A 36 -13.59 31.94 -16.86
CA ALA A 36 -13.23 30.52 -16.85
C ALA A 36 -12.25 30.17 -15.73
N MET A 37 -11.24 31.01 -15.48
CA MET A 37 -10.30 30.82 -14.37
C MET A 37 -10.96 30.92 -13.00
N VAL A 38 -11.87 31.88 -12.81
CA VAL A 38 -12.62 32.05 -11.56
C VAL A 38 -13.53 30.86 -11.32
N GLU A 39 -14.26 30.39 -12.34
CA GLU A 39 -15.09 29.19 -12.25
C GLU A 39 -14.28 27.93 -11.94
N ALA A 40 -13.12 27.75 -12.59
CA ALA A 40 -12.23 26.63 -12.32
C ALA A 40 -11.63 26.70 -10.90
N GLY A 41 -11.29 27.91 -10.44
CA GLY A 41 -10.85 28.17 -9.07
C GLY A 41 -11.92 27.77 -8.07
N MET A 42 -13.16 28.25 -8.25
CA MET A 42 -14.30 27.91 -7.39
C MET A 42 -14.56 26.41 -7.33
N LYS A 43 -14.53 25.70 -8.47
CA LYS A 43 -14.64 24.23 -8.50
C LYS A 43 -13.54 23.51 -7.70
N LYS A 44 -12.31 24.03 -7.71
CA LYS A 44 -11.21 23.50 -6.87
C LYS A 44 -11.40 23.81 -5.39
N PHE A 45 -11.96 24.97 -5.04
CA PHE A 45 -12.26 25.32 -3.66
C PHE A 45 -13.42 24.50 -3.10
N ASP A 46 -14.46 24.26 -3.90
CA ASP A 46 -15.57 23.37 -3.54
C ASP A 46 -15.10 21.91 -3.41
N ALA A 47 -14.20 21.44 -4.28
CA ALA A 47 -13.61 20.10 -4.17
C ALA A 47 -12.67 19.91 -2.95
N ALA A 48 -12.23 21.00 -2.32
CA ALA A 48 -11.42 20.96 -1.09
C ALA A 48 -12.27 21.01 0.20
N VAL A 49 -13.59 21.13 0.08
CA VAL A 49 -14.59 21.13 1.15
C VAL A 49 -15.59 20.01 0.81
N GLU A 50 -15.26 18.74 0.95
CA GLU A 50 -15.20 17.99 2.22
C GLU A 50 -14.32 16.73 2.03
N PRO A 51 -13.03 16.76 2.40
CA PRO A 51 -12.36 15.53 2.79
C PRO A 51 -12.84 15.19 4.21
N ASP A 52 -13.44 14.01 4.38
CA ASP A 52 -13.86 13.48 5.70
C ASP A 52 -12.71 13.45 6.72
N GLU A 53 -11.46 13.48 6.23
CA GLU A 53 -10.26 13.42 7.05
C GLU A 53 -9.21 14.43 6.58
N THR A 54 -8.63 15.14 7.53
CA THR A 54 -7.54 16.08 7.29
C THR A 54 -6.25 15.37 6.88
N ASN A 55 -5.38 16.07 6.15
CA ASN A 55 -4.01 15.59 5.83
C ASN A 55 -3.20 15.18 7.08
N GLN A 56 -3.51 15.75 8.24
CA GLN A 56 -2.87 15.39 9.51
C GLN A 56 -3.39 14.05 10.04
N GLU A 57 -4.69 13.78 9.92
CA GLU A 57 -5.32 12.51 10.28
C GLU A 57 -4.83 11.37 9.38
N LEU A 58 -4.73 11.59 8.07
CA LEU A 58 -4.18 10.60 7.13
C LEU A 58 -2.72 10.24 7.47
N ARG A 59 -1.90 11.23 7.86
CA ARG A 59 -0.52 10.98 8.31
C ARG A 59 -0.48 10.19 9.63
N ALA A 60 -1.39 10.48 10.55
CA ALA A 60 -1.50 9.75 11.81
C ALA A 60 -1.91 8.30 11.58
N GLN A 61 -2.91 8.06 10.71
CA GLN A 61 -3.35 6.72 10.33
C GLN A 61 -2.24 5.93 9.65
N ARG A 62 -1.56 6.52 8.66
CA ARG A 62 -0.42 5.90 7.98
C ARG A 62 0.68 5.51 8.98
N ASN A 63 0.99 6.37 9.95
CA ASN A 63 2.00 6.07 10.97
C ASN A 63 1.58 4.93 11.91
N ARG A 64 0.28 4.84 12.25
CA ARG A 64 -0.27 3.71 13.02
C ARG A 64 -0.14 2.41 12.24
N LEU A 65 -0.61 2.39 10.99
CA LEU A 65 -0.51 1.23 10.10
C LEU A 65 0.94 0.77 9.92
N LYS A 66 1.87 1.71 9.71
CA LYS A 66 3.29 1.39 9.61
C LYS A 66 3.82 0.73 10.90
N THR A 67 3.43 1.24 12.06
CA THR A 67 3.86 0.70 13.35
C THR A 67 3.32 -0.72 13.57
N GLU A 68 2.08 -0.98 13.15
CA GLU A 68 1.45 -2.29 13.22
C GLU A 68 2.11 -3.29 12.26
N LEU A 69 2.40 -2.84 11.03
CA LEU A 69 3.15 -3.62 10.05
C LEU A 69 4.54 -4.01 10.55
N ASP A 70 5.28 -3.05 11.13
CA ASP A 70 6.62 -3.30 11.68
C ASP A 70 6.56 -4.35 12.82
N ARG A 71 5.59 -4.23 13.74
CA ARG A 71 5.39 -5.24 14.81
C ARG A 71 5.04 -6.63 14.27
N THR A 72 4.23 -6.69 13.23
CA THR A 72 3.81 -7.96 12.63
C THR A 72 5.00 -8.64 11.97
N ARG A 73 5.85 -7.88 11.25
CA ARG A 73 7.10 -8.38 10.68
C ARG A 73 8.09 -8.88 11.73
N ASP A 74 8.26 -8.14 12.82
CA ASP A 74 9.11 -8.58 13.93
C ASP A 74 8.58 -9.90 14.52
N ARG A 75 7.26 -10.05 14.63
CA ARG A 75 6.64 -11.29 15.12
C ARG A 75 6.82 -12.46 14.17
N ILE A 76 6.70 -12.24 12.86
CA ILE A 76 6.98 -13.26 11.83
C ILE A 76 8.43 -13.73 11.97
N GLN A 77 9.39 -12.81 12.05
CA GLN A 77 10.80 -13.15 12.21
C GLN A 77 11.07 -13.99 13.47
N GLU A 78 10.46 -13.64 14.61
CA GLU A 78 10.57 -14.44 15.84
C GLU A 78 10.02 -15.87 15.67
N LEU A 79 8.91 -16.01 14.95
CA LEU A 79 8.30 -17.31 14.68
C LEU A 79 9.16 -18.14 13.72
N GLU A 80 9.70 -17.53 12.66
CA GLU A 80 10.65 -18.16 11.75
C GLU A 80 11.91 -18.63 12.48
N ASP A 81 12.49 -17.80 13.34
CA ASP A 81 13.66 -18.15 14.14
C ASP A 81 13.34 -19.33 15.08
N ALA A 82 12.18 -19.31 15.73
CA ALA A 82 11.71 -20.42 16.55
C ALA A 82 11.52 -21.69 15.71
N VAL A 83 11.11 -21.54 14.46
CA VAL A 83 10.86 -22.65 13.55
C VAL A 83 12.16 -23.32 13.09
N TYR A 84 13.09 -22.50 12.57
CA TYR A 84 14.42 -22.93 12.14
C TYR A 84 15.23 -23.54 13.28
N HIS A 85 15.18 -22.93 14.47
CA HIS A 85 15.83 -23.48 15.65
C HIS A 85 15.14 -24.75 16.18
N GLY A 86 13.83 -24.87 15.97
CA GLY A 86 13.06 -26.08 16.25
C GLY A 86 13.52 -27.26 15.40
N GLU A 87 13.65 -27.10 14.09
CA GLU A 87 14.08 -28.15 13.16
C GLU A 87 15.48 -28.67 13.47
N ARG A 88 16.43 -27.76 13.69
CA ARG A 88 17.79 -28.15 14.07
C ARG A 88 17.81 -28.91 15.39
N ARG A 89 16.94 -28.55 16.33
CA ARG A 89 16.79 -29.25 17.62
C ARG A 89 16.12 -30.61 17.45
N THR A 90 15.17 -30.75 16.54
CA THR A 90 14.52 -32.03 16.19
C THR A 90 15.53 -32.98 15.54
N ILE A 91 16.26 -32.53 14.53
CA ILE A 91 17.31 -33.31 13.87
C ILE A 91 18.35 -33.78 14.89
N LYS A 92 18.86 -32.86 15.71
CA LYS A 92 19.86 -33.20 16.73
C LYS A 92 19.35 -34.27 17.70
N ARG A 93 18.13 -34.10 18.22
CA ARG A 93 17.52 -35.06 19.16
C ARG A 93 17.30 -36.43 18.52
N TYR A 94 16.86 -36.46 17.27
CA TYR A 94 16.62 -37.70 16.54
C TYR A 94 17.92 -38.47 16.30
N VAL A 95 18.99 -37.78 15.90
CA VAL A 95 20.32 -38.39 15.70
C VAL A 95 20.95 -38.82 17.02
N GLU A 96 20.76 -38.06 18.11
CA GLU A 96 21.19 -38.46 19.45
C GLU A 96 20.45 -39.72 19.95
N ALA A 97 19.16 -39.85 19.64
CA ALA A 97 18.35 -41.01 20.00
C ALA A 97 18.58 -42.23 19.08
N ASN A 98 19.03 -42.00 17.84
CA ASN A 98 19.26 -43.03 16.82
C ASN A 98 20.67 -42.90 16.21
N PRO A 99 21.73 -43.27 16.94
CA PRO A 99 23.10 -43.20 16.44
C PRO A 99 23.28 -44.07 15.19
N GLY A 100 23.82 -43.50 14.11
CA GLY A 100 23.98 -44.19 12.83
C GLY A 100 22.79 -44.08 11.88
N ALA A 101 21.76 -43.30 12.25
CA ALA A 101 20.66 -42.95 11.34
C ALA A 101 21.21 -42.39 10.02
N THR A 102 20.66 -42.89 8.93
CA THR A 102 20.99 -42.49 7.58
C THR A 102 20.37 -41.13 7.23
N TYR A 103 20.90 -40.50 6.19
CA TYR A 103 20.37 -39.24 5.68
C TYR A 103 18.87 -39.32 5.37
N ASP A 104 18.44 -40.40 4.72
CA ASP A 104 17.03 -40.61 4.34
C ASP A 104 16.12 -40.79 5.56
N GLU A 105 16.57 -41.48 6.61
CA GLU A 105 15.80 -41.64 7.85
C GLU A 105 15.65 -40.33 8.62
N VAL A 106 16.67 -39.46 8.59
CA VAL A 106 16.59 -38.12 9.18
C VAL A 106 15.63 -37.23 8.37
N ILE A 107 15.70 -37.27 7.04
CA ILE A 107 14.80 -36.53 6.15
C ILE A 107 13.36 -36.98 6.37
N GLN A 108 13.09 -38.28 6.40
CA GLN A 108 11.75 -38.81 6.62
C GLN A 108 11.21 -38.36 7.99
N HIS A 109 12.02 -38.42 9.04
CA HIS A 109 11.60 -37.96 10.37
C HIS A 109 11.27 -36.47 10.42
N VAL A 110 12.02 -35.63 9.70
CA VAL A 110 11.69 -34.22 9.55
C VAL A 110 10.39 -34.06 8.76
N ILE A 111 10.23 -34.74 7.62
CA ILE A 111 8.99 -34.71 6.82
C ILE A 111 7.77 -35.20 7.60
N ASP A 112 7.92 -36.13 8.53
CA ASP A 112 6.80 -36.63 9.34
C ASP A 112 6.43 -35.66 10.49
N THR A 113 7.33 -34.73 10.84
CA THR A 113 7.14 -33.76 11.95
C THR A 113 6.91 -32.32 11.48
N VAL A 114 7.09 -32.05 10.18
CA VAL A 114 6.86 -30.76 9.49
C VAL A 114 5.37 -30.45 9.21
N PRO A 115 4.48 -31.40 8.85
CA PRO A 115 3.11 -31.13 8.43
C PRO A 115 2.29 -30.38 9.46
N GLU A 116 2.43 -30.74 10.75
CA GLU A 116 1.70 -30.08 11.85
C GLU A 116 2.12 -28.62 12.09
N ARG A 117 3.27 -28.19 11.54
CA ARG A 117 3.81 -26.83 11.71
C ARG A 117 3.69 -25.99 10.44
N VAL A 118 3.84 -26.62 9.28
CA VAL A 118 3.69 -25.96 7.97
C VAL A 118 2.24 -25.60 7.70
N THR A 119 1.26 -26.37 8.17
CA THR A 119 -0.16 -25.99 8.08
C THR A 119 -0.45 -24.64 8.74
N THR A 120 0.09 -24.40 9.93
CA THR A 120 -0.12 -23.13 10.64
C THR A 120 0.46 -21.93 9.89
N HIS A 121 1.64 -22.09 9.29
CA HIS A 121 2.26 -21.00 8.52
C HIS A 121 1.60 -20.78 7.17
N LEU A 122 1.06 -21.83 6.54
CA LEU A 122 0.31 -21.70 5.30
C LEU A 122 -1.04 -21.02 5.53
N ASP A 123 -1.74 -21.32 6.64
CA ASP A 123 -2.98 -20.65 7.03
C ASP A 123 -2.75 -19.13 7.29
N ASP A 124 -1.62 -18.77 7.88
CA ASP A 124 -1.26 -17.36 8.16
C ASP A 124 -0.92 -16.56 6.88
N LEU A 125 -0.37 -17.22 5.85
CA LEU A 125 0.01 -16.59 4.58
C LEU A 125 -1.14 -16.58 3.56
N GLU A 126 -2.14 -17.44 3.75
CA GLU A 126 -3.29 -17.54 2.88
C GLU A 126 -4.19 -16.29 3.00
N GLY A 127 -4.41 -15.60 1.88
CA GLY A 127 -5.21 -14.38 1.79
C GLY A 127 -4.41 -13.07 1.72
N ASP A 128 -3.13 -13.06 2.12
CA ASP A 128 -2.28 -11.86 2.08
C ASP A 128 -1.13 -12.00 1.05
N GLU A 129 -0.39 -13.11 1.10
CA GLU A 129 0.73 -13.38 0.18
C GLU A 129 0.54 -14.65 -0.66
N LEU A 130 -0.31 -15.58 -0.22
CA LEU A 130 -0.61 -16.82 -0.90
C LEU A 130 -2.12 -17.00 -1.09
N ARG A 131 -2.54 -17.72 -2.13
CA ARG A 131 -3.91 -18.22 -2.34
C ARG A 131 -3.87 -19.73 -2.53
N PHE A 132 -4.83 -20.44 -1.97
CA PHE A 132 -4.98 -21.87 -2.19
C PHE A 132 -6.12 -22.15 -3.18
N GLU A 133 -5.80 -22.65 -4.38
CA GLU A 133 -6.78 -23.02 -5.40
C GLU A 133 -6.39 -24.33 -6.08
N ASP A 134 -7.38 -25.16 -6.44
CA ASP A 134 -7.19 -26.48 -7.08
C ASP A 134 -6.13 -27.39 -6.42
N GLY A 135 -6.01 -27.31 -5.09
CA GLY A 135 -5.08 -28.15 -4.32
C GLY A 135 -3.63 -27.66 -4.32
N GLY A 136 -3.36 -26.45 -4.82
CA GLY A 136 -2.03 -25.83 -4.83
C GLY A 136 -2.02 -24.43 -4.21
N TYR A 137 -0.89 -24.05 -3.62
CA TYR A 137 -0.64 -22.67 -3.18
C TYR A 137 0.00 -21.88 -4.32
N TYR A 138 -0.54 -20.68 -4.57
CA TYR A 138 -0.05 -19.71 -5.55
C TYR A 138 0.20 -18.38 -4.85
N PRO A 139 1.05 -17.49 -5.39
CA PRO A 139 1.14 -16.12 -4.89
C PRO A 139 -0.24 -15.43 -4.96
N ALA A 140 -0.63 -14.74 -3.89
CA ALA A 140 -1.77 -13.84 -3.92
C ALA A 140 -1.42 -12.66 -4.85
N ASP A 141 -2.37 -12.23 -5.70
CA ASP A 141 -2.19 -11.13 -6.65
C ASP A 141 -2.11 -9.77 -5.93
N ASN A 142 -1.03 -9.54 -5.19
CA ASN A 142 -0.65 -8.21 -4.72
C ASN A 142 0.28 -7.56 -5.78
N GLY A 143 -0.36 -7.09 -6.85
CA GLY A 143 0.01 -5.85 -7.56
C GLY A 143 1.44 -5.72 -8.09
N GLY A 144 1.87 -6.64 -8.97
CA GLY A 144 3.02 -6.43 -9.84
C GLY A 144 2.67 -5.63 -11.11
N GLY A 145 2.56 -4.30 -10.99
CA GLY A 145 2.82 -3.35 -12.09
C GLY A 145 1.68 -2.98 -13.05
N SER A 146 1.15 -1.76 -12.89
CA SER A 146 1.04 -0.71 -13.94
C SER A 146 0.60 0.61 -13.32
#